data_AF-A0A966RU53-F1
#
_entry.id   AF-A0A966RU53-F1
#
_cell.length_a   1.000
_cell.length_b   1.000
_cell.length_c   1.000
_cell.angle_alpha   90.00
_cell.angle_beta   90.00
_cell.angle_gamma   90.00
#
_symmetry.space_group_name_H-M   'P 1'
#
loop_
_entity.id
_entity.type
_entity.pdbx_description
1 polymer ?
#
loop_
_entity_poly.entity_id
_entity_poly.type
_entity_poly.pdbx_seq_one_letter_code
_entity_poly.pdbx_strand_id
1 'polypeptide(L)'
;MALIRIAGFSGEVQALHPSLLAEHQGTLSRNQRPGRGDLRSWNAPQTVANVPIGRQSMYRMGRDVASDSTYWLSWATVVHAVRGFDTGDTTERTYYSGDGAPKVTDNVMGLGSAPSPTSNYPIASRPLGLPAPSEALSASTLAGGTGELTSSYYVYTYVNDWGWESAPSPVSTENNRPSDAHATLSGFALPPAGNYQINRMRIYRTATGSSGATDFLFLREIAIGTQSTTDDLRDLGEVCPTVAWATPPEDLTHLSALWNGMLAGISGNRIRFCEPYVAYAWPESYDVIPPDSKPVALGVFGQQLVVLTNGRPLVVSGSSPDSLDQQLIDLPQACVAPRSVVSMGSGVAWASEDGLCWLGSGGARLLT
;
A
#
# COMPACT_ATOMS: atom_id res chain seq x y z
N MET A 1 48.40 14.08 37.28
CA MET A 1 47.07 14.25 36.65
C MET A 1 46.19 13.13 37.20
N ALA A 2 45.09 13.44 37.90
CA ALA A 2 44.21 12.41 38.43
C ALA A 2 43.48 11.73 37.26
N LEU A 3 43.69 10.42 37.10
CA LEU A 3 43.05 9.65 36.05
C LEU A 3 41.64 9.29 36.52
N ILE A 4 40.63 9.93 35.95
CA ILE A 4 39.23 9.54 36.18
C ILE A 4 38.96 8.30 35.31
N ARG A 5 38.85 7.14 35.93
CA ARG A 5 38.50 5.89 35.25
C ARG A 5 37.01 5.62 35.40
N ILE A 6 36.26 5.69 34.30
CA ILE A 6 34.86 5.29 34.24
C ILE A 6 34.82 3.97 33.47
N ALA A 7 34.62 2.86 34.19
CA ALA A 7 34.57 1.52 33.60
C ALA A 7 33.12 1.02 33.56
N GLY A 8 32.62 0.67 32.38
CA GLY A 8 31.32 0.03 32.22
C GLY A 8 30.12 0.96 32.38
N PHE A 9 30.23 2.23 31.96
CA PHE A 9 29.12 3.19 32.07
C PHE A 9 27.86 2.64 31.38
N SER A 10 26.79 2.46 32.16
CA SER A 10 25.54 1.85 31.69
C SER A 10 24.48 2.87 31.27
N GLY A 11 24.77 4.16 31.37
CA GLY A 11 23.83 5.22 31.03
C GLY A 11 23.18 5.87 32.24
N GLU A 12 22.02 6.47 31.98
CA GLU A 12 21.24 7.22 32.97
C GLU A 12 20.18 6.36 33.63
N VAL A 13 20.01 6.51 34.95
CA VAL A 13 18.93 5.88 35.72
C VAL A 13 18.20 6.95 36.52
N GLN A 14 16.95 7.21 36.15
CA GLN A 14 16.10 8.18 36.84
C GLN A 14 15.16 7.57 37.90
N ALA A 15 15.05 6.24 37.95
CA ALA A 15 14.14 5.55 38.87
C ALA A 15 14.62 5.56 40.33
N LEU A 16 15.93 5.60 40.55
CA LEU A 16 16.54 5.59 41.87
C LEU A 16 16.94 7.00 42.29
N HIS A 17 16.89 7.29 43.59
CA HIS A 17 17.45 8.53 44.13
C HIS A 17 18.95 8.64 43.75
N PRO A 18 19.46 9.81 43.35
CA PRO A 18 20.84 9.98 42.86
C PRO A 18 21.95 9.39 43.75
N SER A 19 21.75 9.36 45.07
CA SER A 19 22.71 8.81 46.03
C SER A 19 22.74 7.28 46.11
N LEU A 20 21.78 6.60 45.46
CA LEU A 20 21.66 5.14 45.42
C LEU A 20 22.13 4.55 44.08
N LEU A 21 22.64 5.40 43.18
CA LEU A 21 23.15 4.96 41.89
C LEU A 21 24.46 4.19 42.06
N ALA A 22 24.63 3.13 41.29
CA ALA A 22 25.89 2.41 41.23
C ALA A 22 26.98 3.29 40.56
N GLU A 23 28.25 2.97 40.80
CA GLU A 23 29.41 3.75 40.31
C GLU A 23 29.44 3.93 38.76
N HIS A 24 28.78 3.03 38.03
CA HIS A 24 28.72 3.03 36.57
C HIS A 24 27.44 3.66 35.99
N GLN A 25 26.60 4.29 36.83
CA GLN A 25 25.34 4.91 36.46
C GLN A 25 25.39 6.42 36.67
N GLY A 26 24.80 7.17 35.74
CA GLY A 26 24.70 8.62 35.81
C GLY A 26 23.28 9.08 36.17
N THR A 27 23.19 10.30 36.70
CA THR A 27 21.92 11.04 36.82
C THR A 27 21.51 11.73 35.52
N LEU A 28 22.44 11.88 34.58
CA LEU A 28 22.22 12.48 33.26
C LEU A 28 23.16 11.86 32.23
N SER A 29 22.62 11.39 31.10
CA SER A 29 23.40 10.93 29.95
C SER A 29 22.93 11.65 28.68
N ARG A 30 23.70 12.64 28.21
CA ARG A 30 23.39 13.40 26.99
C ARG A 30 24.44 13.17 25.92
N ASN A 31 23.99 12.97 24.68
CA ASN A 31 24.82 12.76 23.49
C ASN A 31 25.85 11.61 23.61
N GLN A 32 25.66 10.71 24.58
CA GLN A 32 26.42 9.47 24.71
C GLN A 32 25.72 8.37 23.91
N ARG A 33 26.52 7.52 23.25
CA ARG A 33 26.03 6.36 22.52
C ARG A 33 25.86 5.18 23.49
N PRO A 34 24.62 4.77 23.85
CA PRO A 34 24.40 3.69 24.81
C PRO A 34 24.86 2.33 24.27
N GLY A 35 25.09 1.37 25.17
CA GLY A 35 25.30 -0.05 24.83
C GLY A 35 26.73 -0.46 24.46
N ARG A 36 27.72 0.41 24.67
CA ARG A 36 29.16 0.09 24.45
C ARG A 36 29.98 0.02 25.74
N GLY A 37 29.41 0.36 26.90
CA GLY A 37 30.09 0.35 28.19
C GLY A 37 31.13 1.46 28.38
N ASP A 38 31.19 2.41 27.43
CA ASP A 38 32.07 3.57 27.44
C ASP A 38 31.34 4.86 27.05
N LEU A 39 31.99 6.00 27.32
CA LEU A 39 31.49 7.33 26.97
C LEU A 39 31.93 7.68 25.54
N ARG A 40 31.18 7.19 24.54
CA ARG A 40 31.36 7.59 23.14
C ARG A 40 30.34 8.64 22.74
N SER A 41 30.79 9.67 22.04
CA SER A 41 29.90 10.60 21.37
C SER A 41 29.24 9.94 20.16
N TRP A 42 28.11 10.48 19.75
CA TRP A 42 27.64 10.30 18.37
C TRP A 42 28.59 11.02 17.40
N ASN A 43 28.64 10.55 16.16
CA ASN A 43 29.29 11.31 15.10
C ASN A 43 28.54 12.62 14.89
N ALA A 44 29.26 13.69 14.52
CA ALA A 44 28.61 14.96 14.18
C ALA A 44 27.65 14.75 12.98
N PRO A 45 26.42 15.29 13.03
CA PRO A 45 25.52 15.26 11.88
C PRO A 45 26.20 15.93 10.67
N GLN A 46 26.22 15.24 9.54
CA GLN A 46 26.74 15.76 8.28
C GLN A 46 25.57 16.06 7.34
N THR A 47 25.57 17.22 6.71
CA THR A 47 24.61 17.54 5.65
C THR A 47 24.90 16.66 4.43
N VAL A 48 23.94 15.82 4.05
CA VAL A 48 24.05 14.91 2.89
C VAL A 48 23.25 15.39 1.67
N ALA A 49 22.14 16.09 1.88
CA ALA A 49 21.28 16.63 0.84
C ALA A 49 20.49 17.83 1.37
N ASN A 50 20.04 18.69 0.46
CA ASN A 50 19.09 19.77 0.75
C ASN A 50 17.78 19.45 0.02
N VAL A 51 16.66 19.57 0.73
CA VAL A 51 15.33 19.58 0.10
C VAL A 51 14.86 21.03 -0.03
N PRO A 52 13.98 21.35 -1.00
CA PRO A 52 13.42 22.69 -1.12
C PRO A 52 12.77 23.18 0.18
N ILE A 53 12.71 24.50 0.38
CA ILE A 53 12.02 25.09 1.54
C ILE A 53 10.52 24.75 1.51
N GLY A 54 9.91 24.58 2.70
CA GLY A 54 8.48 24.31 2.84
C GLY A 54 8.06 22.84 2.70
N ARG A 55 9.02 21.90 2.69
CA ARG A 55 8.73 20.45 2.68
C ARG A 55 8.39 19.94 4.08
N GLN A 56 7.35 19.12 4.18
CA GLN A 56 6.88 18.55 5.44
C GLN A 56 7.23 17.07 5.60
N SER A 57 7.44 16.37 4.49
CA SER A 57 7.79 14.95 4.44
C SER A 57 8.85 14.70 3.38
N MET A 58 9.69 13.69 3.61
CA MET A 58 10.72 13.25 2.69
C MET A 58 10.88 11.73 2.73
N TYR A 59 11.27 11.14 1.60
CA TYR A 59 11.49 9.72 1.45
C TYR A 59 12.75 9.47 0.63
N ARG A 60 13.58 8.52 1.05
CA ARG A 60 14.77 8.12 0.30
C ARG A 60 14.44 6.92 -0.59
N MET A 61 14.49 7.14 -1.90
CA MET A 61 14.46 6.11 -2.93
C MET A 61 15.87 5.66 -3.29
N GLY A 62 16.00 4.56 -4.02
CA GLY A 62 17.29 4.06 -4.50
C GLY A 62 18.09 3.47 -3.36
N ARG A 63 17.45 2.70 -2.48
CA ARG A 63 18.14 2.10 -1.30
C ARG A 63 19.29 1.18 -1.70
N ASP A 64 19.27 0.67 -2.92
CA ASP A 64 20.30 -0.21 -3.47
C ASP A 64 21.50 0.59 -4.03
N VAL A 65 21.37 1.92 -4.12
CA VAL A 65 22.45 2.83 -4.49
C VAL A 65 23.23 3.21 -3.24
N ALA A 66 24.54 2.94 -3.25
CA ALA A 66 25.46 3.24 -2.16
C ALA A 66 25.76 4.75 -2.04
N SER A 67 24.73 5.57 -1.86
CA SER A 67 24.82 7.03 -1.73
C SER A 67 23.67 7.58 -0.90
N ASP A 68 24.00 8.29 0.18
CA ASP A 68 23.02 8.95 1.07
C ASP A 68 22.58 10.34 0.58
N SER A 69 23.24 10.88 -0.46
CA SER A 69 22.98 12.23 -0.96
C SER A 69 21.92 12.27 -2.07
N THR A 70 21.60 11.14 -2.70
CA THR A 70 20.78 11.10 -3.92
C THR A 70 19.37 10.57 -3.66
N TYR A 71 18.44 10.97 -4.53
CA TYR A 71 17.08 10.41 -4.65
C TYR A 71 16.18 10.60 -3.42
N TRP A 72 16.24 11.80 -2.86
CA TRP A 72 15.29 12.27 -1.85
C TRP A 72 14.03 12.81 -2.53
N LEU A 73 12.94 12.06 -2.41
CA LEU A 73 11.60 12.55 -2.70
C LEU A 73 11.13 13.45 -1.56
N SER A 74 10.41 14.53 -1.86
CA SER A 74 9.94 15.48 -0.85
C SER A 74 8.62 16.15 -1.22
N TRP A 75 7.74 16.33 -0.25
CA TRP A 75 6.41 16.89 -0.46
C TRP A 75 6.14 18.07 0.47
N ALA A 76 5.32 19.02 -0.01
CA ALA A 76 4.86 20.16 0.78
C ALA A 76 3.75 19.79 1.78
N THR A 77 3.14 18.61 1.62
CA THR A 77 2.17 18.01 2.53
C THR A 77 2.79 16.84 3.29
N VAL A 78 2.05 16.29 4.25
CA VAL A 78 2.44 15.05 4.95
C VAL A 78 2.11 13.87 4.05
N VAL A 79 3.15 13.29 3.44
CA VAL A 79 3.05 12.12 2.56
C VAL A 79 3.67 10.92 3.23
N HIS A 80 3.01 9.77 3.07
CA HIS A 80 3.51 8.47 3.48
C HIS A 80 3.89 7.69 2.23
N ALA A 81 5.15 7.27 2.14
CA ALA A 81 5.70 6.60 0.97
C ALA A 81 6.28 5.23 1.36
N VAL A 82 6.06 4.24 0.50
CA VAL A 82 6.41 2.84 0.70
C VAL A 82 7.08 2.30 -0.57
N ARG A 83 8.15 1.51 -0.40
CA ARG A 83 8.81 0.80 -1.50
C ARG A 83 7.94 -0.39 -1.93
N GLY A 84 7.85 -0.66 -3.21
CA GLY A 84 7.18 -1.85 -3.73
C GLY A 84 7.88 -3.14 -3.31
N PHE A 85 7.10 -4.22 -3.34
CA PHE A 85 7.53 -5.55 -2.87
C PHE A 85 7.94 -6.49 -4.00
N ASP A 86 7.77 -6.06 -5.25
CA ASP A 86 8.09 -6.87 -6.43
C ASP A 86 9.61 -7.04 -6.54
N THR A 87 10.09 -8.28 -6.39
CA THR A 87 11.51 -8.60 -6.47
C THR A 87 12.07 -8.53 -7.90
N GLY A 88 11.21 -8.64 -8.91
CA GLY A 88 11.60 -8.50 -10.32
C GLY A 88 11.69 -7.04 -10.77
N ASP A 89 11.26 -6.10 -9.92
CA ASP A 89 11.24 -4.68 -10.24
C ASP A 89 12.62 -4.04 -10.14
N THR A 90 13.21 -3.75 -11.31
CA THR A 90 14.48 -3.04 -11.43
C THR A 90 14.35 -1.52 -11.35
N THR A 91 13.13 -0.98 -11.40
CA THR A 91 12.89 0.47 -11.41
C THR A 91 12.52 1.02 -10.03
N GLU A 92 12.37 0.17 -9.01
CA GLU A 92 11.99 0.55 -7.65
C GLU A 92 10.69 1.37 -7.62
N ARG A 93 9.55 0.71 -7.87
CA ARG A 93 8.23 1.31 -7.67
C ARG A 93 8.10 1.81 -6.24
N THR A 94 7.70 3.05 -6.10
CA THR A 94 7.43 3.72 -4.82
C THR A 94 5.99 4.20 -4.83
N TYR A 95 5.20 3.68 -3.89
CA TYR A 95 3.80 4.02 -3.69
C TYR A 95 3.69 5.10 -2.62
N TYR A 96 2.81 6.07 -2.79
CA TYR A 96 2.65 7.13 -1.79
C TYR A 96 1.24 7.72 -1.76
N SER A 97 0.87 8.27 -0.60
CA SER A 97 -0.42 8.90 -0.36
C SER A 97 -0.32 10.09 0.61
N GLY A 98 -1.32 10.98 0.60
CA GLY A 98 -1.36 12.19 1.44
C GLY A 98 -1.16 13.53 0.70
N ASP A 99 -1.01 13.50 -0.63
CA ASP A 99 -0.96 14.68 -1.51
C ASP A 99 -2.08 14.64 -2.58
N GLY A 100 -3.24 14.09 -2.20
CA GLY A 100 -4.38 13.77 -3.08
C GLY A 100 -4.52 12.26 -3.26
N ALA A 101 -5.14 11.86 -4.38
CA ALA A 101 -5.31 10.45 -4.73
C ALA A 101 -3.97 9.68 -4.70
N PRO A 102 -3.95 8.42 -4.22
CA PRO A 102 -2.74 7.61 -4.16
C PRO A 102 -2.03 7.48 -5.50
N LYS A 103 -0.70 7.54 -5.46
CA LYS A 103 0.15 7.56 -6.65
C LYS A 103 1.25 6.52 -6.55
N VAL A 104 1.80 6.20 -7.72
CA VAL A 104 2.99 5.40 -7.90
C VAL A 104 4.00 6.16 -8.74
N THR A 105 5.27 6.04 -8.38
CA THR A 105 6.39 6.50 -9.19
C THR A 105 7.48 5.43 -9.24
N ASP A 106 8.44 5.57 -10.13
CA ASP A 106 9.60 4.68 -10.26
C ASP A 106 10.87 5.50 -10.56
N ASN A 107 12.02 4.86 -10.66
CA ASN A 107 13.29 5.56 -10.84
C ASN A 107 13.39 6.24 -12.22
N VAL A 108 12.66 5.77 -13.23
CA VAL A 108 12.68 6.33 -14.58
C VAL A 108 11.82 7.60 -14.63
N MET A 109 10.57 7.51 -14.19
CA MET A 109 9.59 8.59 -14.25
C MET A 109 9.76 9.58 -13.09
N GLY A 110 10.02 9.09 -11.88
CA GLY A 110 10.11 9.89 -10.66
C GLY A 110 11.37 10.73 -10.59
N LEU A 111 12.48 10.24 -11.16
CA LEU A 111 13.76 10.96 -11.20
C LEU A 111 14.01 11.64 -12.55
N GLY A 112 13.54 11.03 -13.64
CA GLY A 112 13.80 11.49 -15.00
C GLY A 112 15.28 11.74 -15.28
N SER A 113 15.56 12.72 -16.14
CA SER A 113 16.92 13.17 -16.44
C SER A 113 17.38 14.35 -15.57
N ALA A 114 16.64 14.68 -14.51
CA ALA A 114 16.93 15.86 -13.70
C ALA A 114 18.13 15.59 -12.76
N PRO A 115 19.03 16.56 -12.52
CA PRO A 115 20.20 16.36 -11.70
C PRO A 115 19.83 16.19 -10.21
N SER A 116 20.25 15.08 -9.61
CA SER A 116 20.23 14.87 -8.17
C SER A 116 21.46 15.56 -7.53
N PRO A 117 21.37 16.19 -6.34
CA PRO A 117 20.25 16.23 -5.40
C PRO A 117 19.40 17.51 -5.45
N THR A 118 19.62 18.40 -6.41
CA THR A 118 18.98 19.73 -6.45
C THR A 118 17.55 19.71 -7.00
N SER A 119 17.11 18.56 -7.51
CA SER A 119 15.79 18.41 -8.14
C SER A 119 14.71 18.07 -7.13
N ASN A 120 13.51 18.59 -7.35
CA ASN A 120 12.34 18.29 -6.54
C ASN A 120 11.69 16.98 -7.02
N TYR A 121 12.03 15.86 -6.38
CA TYR A 121 11.44 14.55 -6.69
C TYR A 121 10.18 14.27 -5.83
N PRO A 122 9.21 13.48 -6.34
CA PRO A 122 9.16 12.95 -7.71
C PRO A 122 8.75 14.02 -8.72
N ILE A 123 9.33 13.99 -9.93
CA ILE A 123 8.94 14.91 -11.01
C ILE A 123 7.66 14.46 -11.74
N ALA A 124 7.37 13.16 -11.73
CA ALA A 124 6.20 12.58 -12.36
C ALA A 124 5.73 11.33 -11.60
N SER A 125 4.45 11.02 -11.78
CA SER A 125 3.77 9.88 -11.16
C SER A 125 2.60 9.42 -12.02
N ARG A 126 2.10 8.22 -11.70
CA ARG A 126 0.84 7.67 -12.21
C ARG A 126 -0.12 7.45 -11.03
N PRO A 127 -1.44 7.44 -11.27
CA PRO A 127 -2.39 6.98 -10.26
C PRO A 127 -2.07 5.54 -9.82
N LEU A 128 -2.24 5.25 -8.53
CA LEU A 128 -2.20 3.88 -8.03
C LEU A 128 -3.58 3.25 -8.28
N GLY A 129 -3.66 2.24 -9.13
CA GLY A 129 -4.93 1.66 -9.58
C GLY A 129 -5.29 1.99 -11.03
N LEU A 130 -6.13 1.15 -11.61
CA LEU A 130 -6.73 1.36 -12.92
C LEU A 130 -8.25 1.44 -12.77
N PRO A 131 -8.91 2.47 -13.35
CA PRO A 131 -10.36 2.55 -13.30
C PRO A 131 -10.98 1.39 -14.09
N ALA A 132 -12.14 0.91 -13.65
CA ALA A 132 -12.94 -0.02 -14.42
C ALA A 132 -13.51 0.64 -15.68
N PRO A 133 -13.79 -0.12 -16.75
CA PRO A 133 -14.64 0.36 -17.83
C PRO A 133 -16.05 0.68 -17.30
N SER A 134 -16.59 1.83 -17.71
CA SER A 134 -17.88 2.32 -17.20
C SER A 134 -19.10 1.73 -17.90
N GLU A 135 -18.92 1.15 -19.09
CA GLU A 135 -20.00 0.62 -19.93
C GLU A 135 -19.81 -0.88 -20.15
N ALA A 136 -20.92 -1.61 -20.23
CA ALA A 136 -20.90 -3.01 -20.66
C ALA A 136 -20.62 -3.12 -22.16
N LEU A 137 -19.94 -4.19 -22.57
CA LEU A 137 -19.84 -4.52 -23.99
C LEU A 137 -21.17 -5.06 -24.53
N SER A 138 -21.39 -4.90 -25.83
CA SER A 138 -22.51 -5.48 -26.55
C SER A 138 -22.10 -6.77 -27.25
N ALA A 139 -22.88 -7.83 -27.06
CA ALA A 139 -22.70 -9.13 -27.72
C ALA A 139 -23.88 -9.43 -28.64
N SER A 140 -23.60 -9.65 -29.92
CA SER A 140 -24.61 -9.98 -30.94
C SER A 140 -24.28 -11.28 -31.66
N THR A 141 -25.26 -12.16 -31.80
CA THR A 141 -25.09 -13.46 -32.44
C THR A 141 -24.93 -13.28 -33.95
N LEU A 142 -23.87 -13.87 -34.52
CA LEU A 142 -23.71 -13.97 -35.96
C LEU A 142 -24.67 -15.04 -36.50
N ALA A 143 -25.30 -14.78 -37.64
CA ALA A 143 -26.26 -15.72 -38.23
C ALA A 143 -25.62 -17.10 -38.47
N GLY A 144 -26.32 -18.16 -38.02
CA GLY A 144 -25.86 -19.55 -38.15
C GLY A 144 -26.09 -20.37 -36.88
N GLY A 145 -25.60 -21.60 -36.89
CA GLY A 145 -25.69 -22.55 -35.78
C GLY A 145 -26.97 -23.39 -35.76
N THR A 146 -26.84 -24.61 -35.28
CA THR A 146 -27.91 -25.61 -35.13
C THR A 146 -27.90 -26.29 -33.76
N GLY A 147 -26.90 -25.96 -32.91
CA GLY A 147 -26.75 -26.51 -31.58
C GLY A 147 -27.79 -26.00 -30.58
N GLU A 148 -27.74 -26.57 -29.38
CA GLU A 148 -28.60 -26.11 -28.28
C GLU A 148 -28.28 -24.67 -27.91
N LEU A 149 -29.31 -23.95 -27.49
CA LEU A 149 -29.16 -22.57 -27.04
C LEU A 149 -28.36 -22.53 -25.73
N THR A 150 -27.34 -21.68 -25.71
CA THR A 150 -26.48 -21.43 -24.57
C THR A 150 -26.51 -19.95 -24.22
N SER A 151 -26.67 -19.67 -22.93
CA SER A 151 -26.65 -18.32 -22.37
C SER A 151 -25.23 -17.97 -21.93
N SER A 152 -24.69 -16.90 -22.49
CA SER A 152 -23.37 -16.37 -22.13
C SER A 152 -23.47 -14.90 -21.74
N TYR A 153 -22.67 -14.52 -20.75
CA TYR A 153 -22.44 -13.13 -20.38
C TYR A 153 -20.96 -12.80 -20.55
N TYR A 154 -20.66 -11.54 -20.81
CA TYR A 154 -19.30 -11.08 -21.02
C TYR A 154 -18.99 -9.87 -20.16
N VAL A 155 -17.72 -9.76 -19.81
CA VAL A 155 -17.13 -8.56 -19.21
C VAL A 155 -15.78 -8.31 -19.87
N TYR A 156 -15.26 -7.10 -19.73
CA TYR A 156 -13.89 -6.80 -20.12
C TYR A 156 -13.19 -5.92 -19.07
N THR A 157 -11.87 -5.95 -19.07
CA THR A 157 -11.00 -5.19 -18.16
C THR A 157 -9.99 -4.38 -18.97
N TYR A 158 -9.44 -3.32 -18.38
CA TYR A 158 -8.30 -2.60 -18.93
C TYR A 158 -7.00 -3.14 -18.38
N VAL A 159 -5.98 -3.21 -19.23
CA VAL A 159 -4.62 -3.60 -18.83
C VAL A 159 -3.60 -2.55 -19.30
N ASN A 160 -2.68 -2.17 -18.41
CA ASN A 160 -1.63 -1.19 -18.70
C ASN A 160 -0.30 -1.83 -19.14
N ASP A 161 0.66 -0.98 -19.52
CA ASP A 161 2.03 -1.35 -19.86
C ASP A 161 2.77 -2.19 -18.79
N TRP A 162 2.38 -2.06 -17.52
CA TRP A 162 2.90 -2.86 -16.41
C TRP A 162 2.17 -4.18 -16.17
N GLY A 163 1.14 -4.49 -16.95
CA GLY A 163 0.33 -5.69 -16.76
C GLY A 163 -0.65 -5.62 -15.61
N TRP A 164 -0.88 -4.44 -15.02
CA TRP A 164 -1.96 -4.25 -14.06
C TRP A 164 -3.29 -4.32 -14.77
N GLU A 165 -4.24 -5.00 -14.15
CA GLU A 165 -5.57 -5.25 -14.69
C GLU A 165 -6.64 -4.59 -13.81
N SER A 166 -7.56 -3.86 -14.42
CA SER A 166 -8.67 -3.20 -13.71
C SER A 166 -9.71 -4.21 -13.22
N ALA A 167 -10.63 -3.74 -12.39
CA ALA A 167 -11.90 -4.43 -12.17
C ALA A 167 -12.70 -4.55 -13.50
N PRO A 168 -13.58 -5.55 -13.63
CA PRO A 168 -14.37 -5.76 -14.84
C PRO A 168 -15.37 -4.63 -15.09
N SER A 169 -15.72 -4.46 -16.36
CA SER A 169 -16.87 -3.67 -16.79
C SER A 169 -18.17 -4.19 -16.15
N PRO A 170 -19.26 -3.41 -16.19
CA PRO A 170 -20.59 -3.97 -16.02
C PRO A 170 -20.81 -5.17 -16.96
N VAL A 171 -21.57 -6.15 -16.47
CA VAL A 171 -21.86 -7.38 -17.23
C VAL A 171 -22.71 -7.05 -18.44
N SER A 172 -22.39 -7.65 -19.59
CA SER A 172 -23.18 -7.54 -20.82
C SER A 172 -24.62 -8.00 -20.60
N THR A 173 -25.52 -7.61 -21.51
CA THR A 173 -26.80 -8.32 -21.64
C THR A 173 -26.56 -9.78 -22.00
N GLU A 174 -27.53 -10.64 -21.70
CA GLU A 174 -27.48 -12.05 -22.05
C GLU A 174 -27.29 -12.21 -23.57
N ASN A 175 -26.28 -12.96 -23.96
CA ASN A 175 -26.14 -13.46 -25.31
C ASN A 175 -26.62 -14.91 -25.35
N ASN A 176 -27.87 -15.10 -25.76
CA ASN A 176 -28.44 -16.42 -25.98
C ASN A 176 -28.26 -16.81 -27.44
N ARG A 177 -27.43 -17.83 -27.69
CA ARG A 177 -27.09 -18.29 -29.05
C ARG A 177 -26.89 -19.80 -29.12
N PRO A 178 -27.04 -20.41 -30.31
CA PRO A 178 -26.65 -21.80 -30.51
C PRO A 178 -25.18 -22.02 -30.10
N SER A 179 -24.88 -23.16 -29.48
CA SER A 179 -23.54 -23.51 -28.98
C SER A 179 -22.46 -23.53 -30.06
N ASP A 180 -22.86 -23.66 -31.33
CA ASP A 180 -22.03 -23.68 -32.53
C ASP A 180 -22.07 -22.36 -33.32
N ALA A 181 -22.72 -21.31 -32.79
CA ALA A 181 -22.78 -19.99 -33.42
C ALA A 181 -21.71 -19.03 -32.84
N HIS A 182 -21.15 -18.19 -33.71
CA HIS A 182 -20.23 -17.12 -33.31
C HIS A 182 -20.97 -15.87 -32.82
N ALA A 183 -20.27 -15.00 -32.08
CA ALA A 183 -20.82 -13.73 -31.62
C ALA A 183 -19.86 -12.59 -31.95
N THR A 184 -20.39 -11.46 -32.35
CA THR A 184 -19.65 -10.20 -32.46
C THR A 184 -19.73 -9.46 -31.14
N LEU A 185 -18.56 -9.10 -30.61
CA LEU A 185 -18.39 -8.33 -29.39
C LEU A 185 -17.95 -6.92 -29.78
N SER A 186 -18.66 -5.90 -29.31
CA SER A 186 -18.41 -4.49 -29.66
C SER A 186 -18.82 -3.55 -28.53
N GLY A 187 -18.65 -2.24 -28.73
CA GLY A 187 -19.08 -1.24 -27.74
C GLY A 187 -18.13 -1.12 -26.55
N PHE A 188 -16.86 -1.47 -26.75
CA PHE A 188 -15.83 -1.24 -25.73
C PHE A 188 -15.67 0.26 -25.48
N ALA A 189 -15.90 0.68 -24.24
CA ALA A 189 -15.60 2.05 -23.82
C ALA A 189 -14.10 2.35 -23.95
N LEU A 190 -13.79 3.61 -24.22
CA LEU A 190 -12.42 4.10 -24.08
C LEU A 190 -12.11 4.33 -22.60
N PRO A 191 -10.84 4.16 -22.18
CA PRO A 191 -10.46 4.44 -20.80
C PRO A 191 -10.68 5.90 -20.44
N PRO A 192 -10.98 6.23 -19.18
CA PRO A 192 -11.02 7.60 -18.71
C PRO A 192 -9.70 8.34 -18.99
N ALA A 193 -9.79 9.65 -19.22
CA ALA A 193 -8.61 10.48 -19.36
C ALA A 193 -7.74 10.40 -18.10
N GLY A 194 -6.44 10.17 -18.28
CA GLY A 194 -5.49 10.06 -17.17
C GLY A 194 -4.21 9.36 -17.59
N ASN A 195 -3.17 9.46 -16.76
CA ASN A 195 -1.87 8.87 -17.01
C ASN A 195 -1.80 7.39 -16.58
N TYR A 196 -2.75 6.58 -17.05
CA TYR A 196 -2.86 5.15 -16.69
C TYR A 196 -2.02 4.22 -17.58
N GLN A 197 -1.63 4.69 -18.78
CA GLN A 197 -0.88 3.92 -19.77
C GLN A 197 -1.55 2.58 -20.17
N ILE A 198 -2.89 2.61 -20.25
CA ILE A 198 -3.70 1.48 -20.70
C ILE A 198 -3.44 1.23 -22.19
N ASN A 199 -3.05 0.00 -22.55
CA ASN A 199 -2.68 -0.36 -23.92
C ASN A 199 -3.48 -1.54 -24.49
N ARG A 200 -4.20 -2.29 -23.65
CA ARG A 200 -4.99 -3.46 -24.08
C ARG A 200 -6.18 -3.72 -23.17
N MET A 201 -7.09 -4.57 -23.65
CA MET A 201 -8.28 -5.02 -22.94
C MET A 201 -8.32 -6.53 -22.93
N ARG A 202 -8.71 -7.13 -21.80
CA ARG A 202 -9.00 -8.56 -21.71
C ARG A 202 -10.50 -8.77 -21.64
N ILE A 203 -10.99 -9.73 -22.40
CA ILE A 203 -12.41 -10.07 -22.49
C ILE A 203 -12.61 -11.44 -21.84
N TYR A 204 -13.67 -11.54 -21.06
CA TYR A 204 -14.06 -12.77 -20.37
C TYR A 204 -15.47 -13.18 -20.74
N ARG A 205 -15.73 -14.48 -20.73
CA ARG A 205 -17.05 -15.09 -20.96
C ARG A 205 -17.39 -16.02 -19.81
N THR A 206 -18.66 -16.04 -19.41
CA THR A 206 -19.14 -17.04 -18.44
C THR A 206 -19.01 -18.46 -18.98
N ALA A 207 -18.50 -19.38 -18.18
CA ALA A 207 -18.78 -20.80 -18.35
C ALA A 207 -18.95 -21.50 -17.01
N THR A 208 -19.71 -22.59 -17.02
CA THR A 208 -19.95 -23.40 -15.83
C THR A 208 -18.88 -24.48 -15.74
N GLY A 209 -18.09 -24.43 -14.66
CA GLY A 209 -17.10 -25.46 -14.37
C GLY A 209 -17.74 -26.78 -13.93
N SER A 210 -16.94 -27.84 -13.82
CA SER A 210 -17.39 -29.17 -13.39
C SER A 210 -17.94 -29.21 -11.95
N SER A 211 -17.70 -28.17 -11.15
CA SER A 211 -18.25 -27.97 -9.81
C SER A 211 -19.63 -27.29 -9.79
N GLY A 212 -20.16 -26.88 -10.95
CA GLY A 212 -21.44 -26.16 -11.07
C GLY A 212 -21.36 -24.66 -10.80
N ALA A 213 -20.19 -24.11 -10.47
CA ALA A 213 -19.96 -22.67 -10.38
C ALA A 213 -19.83 -22.06 -11.79
N THR A 214 -20.44 -20.90 -12.00
CA THR A 214 -20.34 -20.14 -13.26
C THR A 214 -19.44 -18.93 -13.02
N ASP A 215 -18.27 -18.95 -13.66
CA ASP A 215 -17.24 -17.92 -13.52
C ASP A 215 -16.95 -17.25 -14.87
N PHE A 216 -16.44 -16.02 -14.81
CA PHE A 216 -15.90 -15.35 -15.99
C PHE A 216 -14.52 -15.89 -16.32
N LEU A 217 -14.38 -16.57 -17.45
CA LEU A 217 -13.12 -17.15 -17.91
C LEU A 217 -12.57 -16.37 -19.10
N PHE A 218 -11.24 -16.29 -19.19
CA PHE A 218 -10.53 -15.50 -20.19
C PHE A 218 -10.87 -16.00 -21.59
N LEU A 219 -11.40 -15.11 -22.43
CA LEU A 219 -11.67 -15.40 -23.83
C LEU A 219 -10.49 -14.94 -24.69
N ARG A 220 -10.16 -13.65 -24.63
CA ARG A 220 -9.09 -13.08 -25.45
C ARG A 220 -8.63 -11.71 -24.98
N GLU A 221 -7.44 -11.33 -25.43
CA GLU A 221 -6.91 -9.98 -25.28
C GLU A 221 -6.94 -9.25 -26.63
N ILE A 222 -7.26 -7.96 -26.61
CA ILE A 222 -7.28 -7.07 -27.78
C ILE A 222 -6.60 -5.74 -27.46
N ALA A 223 -6.04 -5.06 -28.46
CA ALA A 223 -5.45 -3.75 -28.27
C ALA A 223 -6.52 -2.70 -27.90
N ILE A 224 -6.14 -1.71 -27.10
CA ILE A 224 -7.04 -0.61 -26.76
C ILE A 224 -7.46 0.15 -28.03
N GLY A 225 -8.73 0.56 -28.11
CA GLY A 225 -9.30 1.20 -29.31
C GLY A 225 -9.74 0.23 -30.41
N THR A 226 -9.63 -1.07 -30.21
CA THR A 226 -10.27 -2.07 -31.08
C THR A 226 -11.79 -1.93 -30.99
N GLN A 227 -12.46 -1.64 -32.10
CA GLN A 227 -13.90 -1.35 -32.11
C GLN A 227 -14.79 -2.59 -31.95
N SER A 228 -14.33 -3.73 -32.45
CA SER A 228 -15.04 -5.00 -32.36
C SER A 228 -14.09 -6.20 -32.43
N THR A 229 -14.56 -7.32 -31.91
CA THR A 229 -13.91 -8.62 -32.04
C THR A 229 -14.98 -9.71 -32.08
N THR A 230 -14.57 -10.97 -32.15
CA THR A 230 -15.47 -12.11 -32.18
C THR A 230 -15.22 -13.05 -31.02
N ASP A 231 -16.30 -13.66 -30.55
CA ASP A 231 -16.23 -14.95 -29.87
C ASP A 231 -16.38 -16.05 -30.92
N ASP A 232 -15.23 -16.63 -31.25
CA ASP A 232 -15.02 -17.66 -32.26
C ASP A 232 -15.10 -19.09 -31.69
N LEU A 233 -15.68 -19.26 -30.48
CA LEU A 233 -15.81 -20.55 -29.79
C LEU A 233 -14.46 -21.19 -29.41
N ARG A 234 -13.40 -20.39 -29.30
CA ARG A 234 -12.13 -20.82 -28.72
C ARG A 234 -12.30 -21.35 -27.30
N ASP A 235 -11.35 -22.18 -26.91
CA ASP A 235 -11.22 -22.61 -25.52
C ASP A 235 -11.00 -21.40 -24.60
N LEU A 236 -11.66 -21.43 -23.45
CA LEU A 236 -11.53 -20.41 -22.42
C LEU A 236 -10.30 -20.70 -21.56
N GLY A 237 -9.62 -19.65 -21.14
CA GLY A 237 -8.46 -19.69 -20.26
C GLY A 237 -8.83 -19.61 -18.78
N GLU A 238 -8.01 -18.88 -18.03
CA GLU A 238 -8.10 -18.69 -16.59
C GLU A 238 -9.35 -17.91 -16.15
N VAL A 239 -9.74 -18.11 -14.88
CA VAL A 239 -10.81 -17.32 -14.24
C VAL A 239 -10.33 -15.87 -14.06
N CYS A 240 -11.21 -14.90 -14.28
CA CYS A 240 -10.97 -13.48 -14.06
C CYS A 240 -10.58 -13.24 -12.59
N PRO A 241 -9.33 -12.82 -12.30
CA PRO A 241 -8.88 -12.64 -10.93
C PRO A 241 -9.39 -11.33 -10.31
N THR A 242 -9.83 -10.37 -11.13
CA THR A 242 -10.04 -8.98 -10.71
C THR A 242 -11.48 -8.63 -10.34
N VAL A 243 -12.37 -9.62 -10.25
CA VAL A 243 -13.82 -9.41 -10.04
C VAL A 243 -14.11 -8.61 -8.77
N ALA A 244 -13.37 -8.87 -7.69
CA ALA A 244 -13.53 -8.17 -6.41
C ALA A 244 -12.56 -6.99 -6.23
N TRP A 245 -11.70 -6.71 -7.21
CA TRP A 245 -10.68 -5.67 -7.09
C TRP A 245 -11.30 -4.29 -7.24
N ALA A 246 -10.75 -3.33 -6.51
CA ALA A 246 -11.11 -1.92 -6.63
C ALA A 246 -9.85 -1.06 -6.63
N THR A 247 -9.93 0.14 -7.18
CA THR A 247 -8.86 1.13 -7.03
C THR A 247 -8.77 1.59 -5.57
N PRO A 248 -7.58 2.00 -5.09
CA PRO A 248 -7.50 2.63 -3.78
C PRO A 248 -8.41 3.86 -3.72
N PRO A 249 -9.06 4.13 -2.57
CA PRO A 249 -9.83 5.35 -2.39
C PRO A 249 -9.00 6.62 -2.63
N GLU A 250 -9.61 7.65 -3.20
CA GLU A 250 -8.94 8.92 -3.50
C GLU A 250 -8.49 9.66 -2.23
N ASP A 251 -9.16 9.43 -1.09
CA ASP A 251 -8.85 10.02 0.20
C ASP A 251 -7.90 9.17 1.06
N LEU A 252 -7.32 8.10 0.50
CA LEU A 252 -6.46 7.19 1.24
C LEU A 252 -5.20 7.91 1.74
N THR A 253 -4.97 7.86 3.05
CA THR A 253 -3.81 8.44 3.75
C THR A 253 -3.08 7.40 4.59
N HIS A 254 -1.96 7.78 5.22
CA HIS A 254 -1.20 6.90 6.12
C HIS A 254 -0.75 5.57 5.50
N LEU A 255 -0.39 5.58 4.21
CA LEU A 255 0.07 4.38 3.50
C LEU A 255 1.23 3.71 4.25
N SER A 256 1.03 2.45 4.63
CA SER A 256 1.93 1.69 5.47
C SER A 256 2.21 0.32 4.85
N ALA A 257 3.49 -0.06 4.84
CA ALA A 257 3.93 -1.37 4.39
C ALA A 257 3.63 -2.42 5.46
N LEU A 258 2.95 -3.50 5.08
CA LEU A 258 2.71 -4.65 5.95
C LEU A 258 3.61 -5.82 5.54
N TRP A 259 3.47 -6.93 6.27
CA TRP A 259 4.07 -8.20 5.91
C TRP A 259 3.39 -8.79 4.66
N ASN A 260 4.02 -9.81 4.06
CA ASN A 260 3.50 -10.54 2.89
C ASN A 260 3.12 -9.65 1.69
N GLY A 261 3.81 -8.51 1.52
CA GLY A 261 3.61 -7.63 0.37
C GLY A 261 2.27 -6.89 0.35
N MET A 262 1.60 -6.78 1.50
CA MET A 262 0.35 -6.02 1.64
C MET A 262 0.65 -4.55 2.00
N LEU A 263 -0.29 -3.67 1.65
CA LEU A 263 -0.32 -2.27 2.07
C LEU A 263 -1.61 -2.03 2.85
N ALA A 264 -1.54 -1.12 3.81
CA ALA A 264 -2.71 -0.57 4.48
C ALA A 264 -2.71 0.96 4.41
N GLY A 265 -3.90 1.53 4.49
CA GLY A 265 -4.09 2.96 4.61
C GLY A 265 -5.42 3.30 5.26
N ILE A 266 -5.60 4.57 5.61
CA ILE A 266 -6.81 5.09 6.24
C ILE A 266 -7.63 5.83 5.19
N SER A 267 -8.92 5.50 5.08
CA SER A 267 -9.90 6.22 4.26
C SER A 267 -11.17 6.40 5.10
N GLY A 268 -11.62 7.64 5.28
CA GLY A 268 -12.68 7.99 6.23
C GLY A 268 -12.48 7.37 7.63
N ASN A 269 -13.39 6.48 8.03
CA ASN A 269 -13.34 5.75 9.32
C ASN A 269 -12.84 4.31 9.18
N ARG A 270 -12.27 3.93 8.03
CA ARG A 270 -11.92 2.54 7.71
C ARG A 270 -10.42 2.40 7.49
N ILE A 271 -9.91 1.22 7.80
CA ILE A 271 -8.59 0.76 7.40
C ILE A 271 -8.80 -0.11 6.17
N ARG A 272 -8.20 0.32 5.08
CA ARG A 272 -8.24 -0.34 3.78
C ARG A 272 -7.00 -1.20 3.63
N PHE A 273 -7.12 -2.32 2.93
CA PHE A 273 -6.00 -3.21 2.63
C PHE A 273 -5.95 -3.52 1.13
N CYS A 274 -4.74 -3.66 0.60
CA CYS A 274 -4.56 -4.15 -0.75
C CYS A 274 -4.40 -5.67 -0.79
N GLU A 275 -4.63 -6.23 -1.96
CA GLU A 275 -4.28 -7.61 -2.28
C GLU A 275 -2.76 -7.86 -2.10
N PRO A 276 -2.34 -9.04 -1.61
CA PRO A 276 -0.92 -9.35 -1.42
C PRO A 276 -0.14 -9.22 -2.72
N TYR A 277 0.94 -8.45 -2.71
CA TYR A 277 1.80 -8.17 -3.87
C TYR A 277 1.11 -7.44 -5.05
N VAL A 278 -0.14 -7.03 -4.89
CA VAL A 278 -0.93 -6.30 -5.90
C VAL A 278 -1.36 -4.96 -5.30
N ALA A 279 -0.40 -4.07 -5.12
CA ALA A 279 -0.57 -2.77 -4.44
C ALA A 279 -1.64 -1.84 -5.05
N TYR A 280 -2.10 -2.12 -6.26
CA TYR A 280 -3.11 -1.33 -6.97
C TYR A 280 -4.55 -1.85 -6.79
N ALA A 281 -4.74 -3.01 -6.16
CA ALA A 281 -6.04 -3.64 -5.94
C ALA A 281 -6.41 -3.60 -4.46
N TRP A 282 -7.51 -2.92 -4.12
CA TRP A 282 -7.97 -2.65 -2.76
C TRP A 282 -9.43 -3.09 -2.56
N PRO A 283 -9.73 -4.40 -2.53
CA PRO A 283 -11.09 -4.90 -2.32
C PRO A 283 -11.75 -4.32 -1.06
N GLU A 284 -13.03 -3.95 -1.15
CA GLU A 284 -13.76 -3.41 0.00
C GLU A 284 -14.09 -4.46 1.07
N SER A 285 -14.07 -5.74 0.70
CA SER A 285 -14.31 -6.86 1.63
C SER A 285 -13.26 -6.97 2.73
N TYR A 286 -12.07 -6.39 2.53
CA TYR A 286 -10.96 -6.43 3.48
C TYR A 286 -11.03 -5.31 4.52
N ASP A 287 -12.00 -4.40 4.41
CA ASP A 287 -12.10 -3.23 5.28
C ASP A 287 -12.23 -3.62 6.75
N VAL A 288 -11.35 -3.05 7.57
CA VAL A 288 -11.46 -3.10 9.02
C VAL A 288 -12.01 -1.76 9.52
N ILE A 289 -13.08 -1.81 10.32
CA ILE A 289 -13.71 -0.62 10.89
C ILE A 289 -13.55 -0.69 12.41
N PRO A 290 -12.83 0.25 13.03
CA PRO A 290 -12.74 0.32 14.48
C PRO A 290 -14.16 0.55 15.06
N PRO A 291 -14.59 -0.23 16.06
CA PRO A 291 -15.99 -0.23 16.50
C PRO A 291 -16.41 1.10 17.16
N ASP A 292 -15.55 1.68 17.99
CA ASP A 292 -15.90 2.80 18.87
C ASP A 292 -15.04 4.07 18.64
N SER A 293 -14.26 4.13 17.57
CA SER A 293 -13.30 5.22 17.35
C SER A 293 -12.95 5.41 15.88
N LYS A 294 -12.23 6.49 15.57
CA LYS A 294 -11.75 6.79 14.22
C LYS A 294 -10.24 6.57 14.14
N PRO A 295 -9.74 5.91 13.09
CA PRO A 295 -8.31 5.76 12.88
C PRO A 295 -7.65 7.11 12.60
N VAL A 296 -6.50 7.33 13.21
CA VAL A 296 -5.74 8.60 13.16
C VAL A 296 -4.34 8.37 12.59
N ALA A 297 -3.74 7.22 12.89
CA ALA A 297 -2.42 6.85 12.38
C ALA A 297 -2.24 5.33 12.42
N LEU A 298 -1.26 4.85 11.67
CA LEU A 298 -0.89 3.44 11.59
C LEU A 298 0.56 3.26 12.03
N GLY A 299 0.84 2.15 12.72
CA GLY A 299 2.19 1.71 13.03
C GLY A 299 2.31 0.21 12.86
N VAL A 300 3.48 -0.30 12.49
CA VAL A 300 3.68 -1.71 12.17
C VAL A 300 4.87 -2.24 12.95
N PHE A 301 4.72 -3.39 13.58
CA PHE A 301 5.85 -4.13 14.16
C PHE A 301 5.60 -5.63 14.06
N GLY A 302 6.65 -6.39 13.69
CA GLY A 302 6.49 -7.81 13.41
C GLY A 302 5.38 -8.09 12.39
N GLN A 303 4.43 -8.95 12.75
CA GLN A 303 3.23 -9.27 11.97
C GLN A 303 1.97 -8.62 12.58
N GLN A 304 2.10 -7.38 13.06
CA GLN A 304 1.02 -6.65 13.72
C GLN A 304 0.93 -5.23 13.18
N LEU A 305 -0.28 -4.85 12.77
CA LEU A 305 -0.65 -3.48 12.43
C LEU A 305 -1.34 -2.86 13.65
N VAL A 306 -0.70 -1.88 14.25
CA VAL A 306 -1.27 -1.05 15.31
C VAL A 306 -2.06 0.07 14.65
N VAL A 307 -3.36 0.04 14.83
CA VAL A 307 -4.26 1.11 14.41
C VAL A 307 -4.46 2.02 15.60
N LEU A 308 -3.88 3.21 15.51
CA LEU A 308 -4.01 4.25 16.51
C LEU A 308 -5.24 5.10 16.18
N THR A 309 -6.09 5.32 17.17
CA THR A 309 -7.38 5.98 17.00
C THR A 309 -7.50 7.21 17.89
N ASN A 310 -8.57 7.97 17.73
CA ASN A 310 -8.94 9.06 18.65
C ASN A 310 -9.55 8.56 19.98
N GLY A 311 -9.51 7.26 20.24
CA GLY A 311 -10.05 6.63 21.44
C GLY A 311 -9.18 5.45 21.85
N ARG A 312 -9.72 4.22 21.77
CA ARG A 312 -8.97 3.00 22.08
C ARG A 312 -8.23 2.48 20.84
N PRO A 313 -6.89 2.34 20.90
CA PRO A 313 -6.13 1.67 19.84
C PRO A 313 -6.53 0.21 19.69
N LEU A 314 -6.31 -0.33 18.50
CA LEU A 314 -6.47 -1.76 18.21
C LEU A 314 -5.29 -2.31 17.44
N VAL A 315 -5.12 -3.63 17.50
CA VAL A 315 -4.17 -4.38 16.68
C VAL A 315 -4.95 -5.17 15.64
N VAL A 316 -4.48 -5.10 14.40
CA VAL A 316 -4.90 -5.98 13.32
C VAL A 316 -3.76 -6.95 13.03
N SER A 317 -4.07 -8.24 12.97
CA SER A 317 -3.09 -9.29 12.67
C SER A 317 -3.72 -10.42 11.87
N GLY A 318 -2.91 -11.17 11.13
CA GLY A 318 -3.34 -12.25 10.24
C GLY A 318 -2.34 -12.45 9.12
N SER A 319 -2.44 -13.54 8.35
CA SER A 319 -1.48 -13.84 7.28
C SER A 319 -1.86 -13.29 5.91
N SER A 320 -3.15 -13.09 5.66
CA SER A 320 -3.73 -12.57 4.42
C SER A 320 -4.86 -11.58 4.74
N PRO A 321 -5.27 -10.71 3.79
CA PRO A 321 -6.32 -9.71 4.04
C PRO A 321 -7.64 -10.32 4.52
N ASP A 322 -8.05 -11.45 3.92
CA ASP A 322 -9.25 -12.21 4.30
C ASP A 322 -9.20 -12.82 5.71
N SER A 323 -8.00 -13.02 6.25
CA SER A 323 -7.80 -13.62 7.57
C SER A 323 -7.41 -12.58 8.61
N LEU A 324 -7.54 -11.28 8.33
CA LEU A 324 -7.23 -10.24 9.28
C LEU A 324 -8.30 -10.18 10.34
N ASP A 325 -7.87 -10.25 11.60
CA ASP A 325 -8.74 -10.06 12.76
C ASP A 325 -8.29 -8.84 13.56
N GLN A 326 -9.25 -8.16 14.15
CA GLN A 326 -9.02 -6.96 14.96
C GLN A 326 -9.20 -7.26 16.44
N GLN A 327 -8.24 -6.83 17.25
CA GLN A 327 -8.29 -6.93 18.70
C GLN A 327 -8.06 -5.57 19.34
N LEU A 328 -8.99 -5.15 20.18
CA LEU A 328 -8.84 -3.93 20.99
C LEU A 328 -7.73 -4.12 22.03
N ILE A 329 -6.95 -3.06 22.24
CA ILE A 329 -5.92 -3.03 23.28
C ILE A 329 -6.53 -2.48 24.56
N ASP A 330 -6.21 -3.10 25.70
CA ASP A 330 -6.63 -2.63 27.04
C ASP A 330 -5.76 -1.47 27.54
N LEU A 331 -5.59 -0.46 26.68
CA LEU A 331 -4.93 0.79 26.98
C LEU A 331 -5.75 1.90 26.31
N PRO A 332 -6.65 2.58 27.04
CA PRO A 332 -7.55 3.58 26.46
C PRO A 332 -6.84 4.92 26.21
N GLN A 333 -5.76 4.90 25.43
CA GLN A 333 -4.91 6.03 25.15
C GLN A 333 -5.01 6.43 23.67
N ALA A 334 -5.73 7.52 23.42
CA ALA A 334 -5.89 8.08 22.08
C ALA A 334 -4.55 8.60 21.52
N CYS A 335 -4.41 8.60 20.20
CA CYS A 335 -3.29 9.25 19.53
C CYS A 335 -3.61 10.72 19.28
N VAL A 336 -2.96 11.62 20.02
CA VAL A 336 -3.19 13.07 19.91
C VAL A 336 -2.46 13.70 18.73
N ALA A 337 -1.37 13.08 18.26
CA ALA A 337 -0.53 13.60 17.20
C ALA A 337 -0.16 12.50 16.20
N PRO A 338 -0.78 12.43 15.01
CA PRO A 338 -0.49 11.40 14.00
C PRO A 338 1.00 11.31 13.62
N ARG A 339 1.70 12.45 13.63
CA ARG A 339 3.13 12.56 13.27
C ARG A 339 4.08 12.12 14.39
N SER A 340 3.57 11.87 15.59
CA SER A 340 4.37 11.36 16.71
C SER A 340 4.61 9.85 16.63
N VAL A 341 3.89 9.16 15.75
CA VAL A 341 3.88 7.71 15.65
C VAL A 341 5.17 7.23 15.04
N VAL A 342 5.87 6.34 15.75
CA VAL A 342 7.12 5.74 15.29
C VAL A 342 7.03 4.23 15.45
N SER A 343 7.15 3.55 14.31
CA SER A 343 7.33 2.10 14.26
C SER A 343 8.80 1.76 14.50
N MET A 344 9.08 1.02 15.56
CA MET A 344 10.39 0.50 15.90
C MET A 344 10.37 -1.03 15.72
N GLY A 345 11.53 -1.65 15.55
CA GLY A 345 11.60 -3.10 15.29
C GLY A 345 10.92 -3.97 16.35
N SER A 346 10.76 -3.47 17.58
CA SER A 346 10.15 -4.19 18.71
C SER A 346 8.74 -3.73 19.09
N GLY A 347 8.19 -2.71 18.43
CA GLY A 347 6.92 -2.09 18.83
C GLY A 347 6.68 -0.72 18.24
N VAL A 348 5.54 -0.11 18.58
CA VAL A 348 5.11 1.21 18.10
C VAL A 348 5.00 2.16 19.30
N ALA A 349 5.56 3.36 19.16
CA ALA A 349 5.36 4.46 20.11
C ALA A 349 4.45 5.52 19.51
N TRP A 350 3.67 6.21 20.36
CA TRP A 350 2.87 7.36 19.98
C TRP A 350 2.65 8.29 21.17
N ALA A 351 2.37 9.57 20.90
CA ALA A 351 1.95 10.51 21.92
C ALA A 351 0.44 10.37 22.20
N SER A 352 0.08 10.28 23.48
CA SER A 352 -1.30 10.33 23.98
C SER A 352 -1.53 11.56 24.86
N GLU A 353 -2.74 11.69 25.42
CA GLU A 353 -3.10 12.77 26.35
C GLU A 353 -2.31 12.69 27.67
N ASP A 354 -2.03 11.47 28.13
CA ASP A 354 -1.34 11.22 29.41
C ASP A 354 0.19 11.14 29.28
N GLY A 355 0.73 11.00 28.06
CA GLY A 355 2.19 10.94 27.85
C GLY A 355 2.61 10.16 26.61
N LEU A 356 3.83 9.63 26.62
CA LEU A 356 4.34 8.78 25.54
C LEU A 356 3.89 7.32 25.78
N CYS A 357 3.10 6.77 24.87
CA CYS A 357 2.68 5.37 24.92
C CYS A 357 3.59 4.47 24.07
N TRP A 358 3.60 3.19 24.44
CA TRP A 358 4.32 2.13 23.73
C TRP A 358 3.49 0.85 23.69
N LEU A 359 3.49 0.19 22.53
CA LEU A 359 2.98 -1.16 22.36
C LEU A 359 4.06 -2.01 21.69
N GLY A 360 4.44 -3.11 22.33
CA GLY A 360 5.34 -4.09 21.74
C GLY A 360 4.98 -5.51 22.20
N SER A 361 5.90 -6.45 22.02
CA SER A 361 5.69 -7.86 22.42
C SER A 361 5.40 -8.06 23.91
N GLY A 362 5.87 -7.14 24.77
CA GLY A 362 5.59 -7.14 26.20
C GLY A 362 4.27 -6.48 26.61
N GLY A 363 3.41 -6.12 25.65
CA GLY A 363 2.13 -5.43 25.89
C GLY A 363 2.22 -3.90 25.79
N ALA A 364 1.09 -3.27 26.06
CA ALA A 364 0.91 -1.82 26.01
C ALA A 364 1.28 -1.17 27.35
N ARG A 365 1.93 -0.01 27.34
CA ARG A 365 2.26 0.77 28.55
C ARG A 365 2.47 2.25 28.25
N LEU A 366 2.32 3.07 29.29
CA LEU A 366 2.77 4.45 29.31
C LEU A 366 4.27 4.47 29.69
N LEU A 367 5.09 5.21 28.94
CA LEU A 367 6.54 5.30 29.15
C LEU A 367 6.95 6.47 30.06
N THR A 368 6.11 7.48 30.16
CA THR A 368 6.32 8.72 30.93
C THR A 368 5.13 8.91 31.86
#